data_AF-A0A382UB41-F1
#
_entry.id   AF-A0A382UB41-F1
#
_cell.length_a   1.000
_cell.length_b   1.000
_cell.length_c   1.000
_cell.angle_alpha   90.00
_cell.angle_beta   90.00
_cell.angle_gamma   90.00
#
_symmetry.space_group_name_H-M   'P 1'
#
loop_
_entity.id
_entity.type
_entity.pdbx_description
1 polymer ?
#
loop_
_entity_poly.entity_id
_entity_poly.type
_entity_poly.pdbx_seq_one_letter_code
_entity_poly.pdbx_strand_id
1 'polypeptide(L)'
;MDTGNAAGQNMVTLAAKVSCDYIKNKTGADFILESGFNSDKKASARNMIMGRGHSVIAETTITNSVIRRILKADMSEMEKMQRVGPTITRLAGTEGCHLHISNALTAIYLATGQDTACVAENAIGHYQTEPIDDGVKFRLTLPTLTVGTVGGGTRLLPQKQNLKLLGCDKGKHSSKKLAEIIAASTLALEISLFSAIASDTFTKAHMTYGR
;
A
#
# COMPACT_ATOMS: atom_id res chain seq x y z
N MET A 1 -15.57 7.44 -7.94
CA MET A 1 -15.70 7.34 -9.41
C MET A 1 -14.83 6.18 -9.87
N ASP A 2 -15.27 5.40 -10.84
CA ASP A 2 -14.41 4.45 -11.53
C ASP A 2 -13.52 5.20 -12.53
N THR A 3 -12.21 5.04 -12.42
CA THR A 3 -11.18 5.69 -13.26
C THR A 3 -10.59 4.74 -14.29
N GLY A 4 -11.16 3.54 -14.44
CA GLY A 4 -10.67 2.48 -15.29
C GLY A 4 -9.24 2.09 -14.90
N ASN A 5 -8.33 2.19 -15.87
CA ASN A 5 -6.92 1.84 -15.67
C ASN A 5 -6.04 3.03 -15.25
N ALA A 6 -6.59 4.24 -15.14
CA ALA A 6 -5.84 5.41 -14.69
C ALA A 6 -5.90 5.52 -13.16
N ALA A 7 -4.84 6.07 -12.55
CA ALA A 7 -4.85 6.42 -11.13
C ALA A 7 -5.95 7.47 -10.80
N GLY A 8 -6.32 8.28 -11.78
CA GLY A 8 -7.58 9.02 -11.76
C GLY A 8 -7.54 10.43 -11.19
N GLN A 9 -6.47 10.86 -10.53
CA GLN A 9 -6.37 12.17 -9.85
C GLN A 9 -6.84 13.34 -10.74
N ASN A 10 -6.24 13.51 -11.93
CA ASN A 10 -6.64 14.59 -12.85
C ASN A 10 -8.09 14.45 -13.35
N MET A 11 -8.52 13.22 -13.63
CA MET A 11 -9.85 12.93 -14.15
C MET A 11 -10.93 13.31 -13.14
N VAL A 12 -10.75 12.94 -11.87
CA VAL A 12 -11.71 13.25 -10.80
C VAL A 12 -11.73 14.74 -10.47
N THR A 13 -10.59 15.45 -10.55
CA THR A 13 -10.54 16.90 -10.35
C THR A 13 -11.33 17.64 -11.41
N LEU A 14 -11.20 17.25 -12.68
CA LEU A 14 -11.98 17.86 -13.78
C LEU A 14 -13.48 17.59 -13.63
N ALA A 15 -13.86 16.35 -13.30
CA ALA A 15 -15.25 15.99 -13.05
C ALA A 15 -15.84 16.75 -11.84
N ALA A 16 -15.06 16.91 -10.78
CA ALA A 16 -15.46 17.71 -9.61
C ALA A 16 -15.65 19.18 -9.98
N LYS A 17 -14.76 19.77 -10.79
CA LYS A 17 -14.88 21.17 -11.23
C LYS A 17 -16.18 21.42 -11.98
N VAL A 18 -16.50 20.56 -12.95
CA VAL A 18 -17.77 20.66 -13.72
C VAL A 18 -18.98 20.58 -12.78
N SER A 19 -18.94 19.66 -11.82
CA SER A 19 -20.02 19.51 -10.83
C SER A 19 -20.16 20.73 -9.92
N CYS A 20 -19.04 21.27 -9.42
CA CYS A 20 -19.03 22.45 -8.56
C CYS A 20 -19.50 23.70 -9.31
N ASP A 21 -19.11 23.88 -10.57
CA ASP A 21 -19.58 25.00 -11.41
C ASP A 21 -21.08 24.94 -11.64
N TYR A 22 -21.62 23.73 -11.89
CA TYR A 22 -23.05 23.53 -12.01
C TYR A 22 -23.79 23.93 -10.72
N ILE A 23 -23.29 23.49 -9.55
CA ILE A 23 -23.87 23.85 -8.25
C ILE A 23 -23.81 25.36 -8.03
N LYS A 24 -22.65 25.99 -8.24
CA LYS A 24 -22.47 27.44 -8.12
C LYS A 24 -23.46 28.21 -9.00
N ASN A 25 -23.66 27.79 -10.24
CA ASN A 25 -24.61 28.42 -11.16
C ASN A 25 -26.08 28.27 -10.71
N LYS A 26 -26.41 27.23 -9.93
CA LYS A 26 -27.77 26.99 -9.43
C LYS A 26 -28.05 27.63 -8.07
N THR A 27 -27.04 27.75 -7.22
CA THR A 27 -27.22 28.18 -5.83
C THR A 27 -26.58 29.52 -5.50
N GLY A 28 -25.67 30.02 -6.34
CA GLY A 28 -24.83 31.18 -6.07
C GLY A 28 -23.70 30.92 -5.06
N ALA A 29 -23.56 29.69 -4.55
CA ALA A 29 -22.54 29.37 -3.55
C ALA A 29 -21.14 29.29 -4.18
N ASP A 30 -20.15 29.90 -3.51
CA ASP A 30 -18.74 29.76 -3.84
C ASP A 30 -18.15 28.44 -3.34
N PHE A 31 -17.04 28.01 -3.93
CA PHE A 31 -16.35 26.78 -3.55
C PHE A 31 -14.83 26.88 -3.72
N ILE A 32 -14.13 26.01 -3.00
CA ILE A 32 -12.71 25.72 -3.19
C ILE A 32 -12.62 24.28 -3.69
N LEU A 33 -11.96 24.07 -4.84
CA LEU A 33 -11.94 22.75 -5.50
C LEU A 33 -11.13 21.71 -4.71
N GLU A 34 -9.99 22.12 -4.16
CA GLU A 34 -9.11 21.28 -3.34
C GLU A 34 -9.13 21.79 -1.89
N SER A 35 -9.92 21.12 -1.05
CA SER A 35 -10.09 21.48 0.36
C SER A 35 -9.09 20.78 1.29
N GLY A 36 -8.29 19.86 0.76
CA GLY A 36 -7.45 18.95 1.53
C GLY A 36 -8.20 17.77 2.15
N PHE A 37 -9.54 17.72 2.08
CA PHE A 37 -10.33 16.64 2.68
C PHE A 37 -10.18 15.31 1.94
N ASN A 38 -9.92 15.34 0.63
CA ASN A 38 -9.57 14.12 -0.14
C ASN A 38 -8.30 13.42 0.39
N SER A 39 -7.48 14.16 1.15
CA SER A 39 -6.19 13.74 1.68
C SER A 39 -5.19 13.29 0.61
N ASP A 40 -5.13 13.99 -0.54
CA ASP A 40 -4.12 13.69 -1.57
C ASP A 40 -2.70 13.88 -1.02
N LYS A 41 -1.86 12.85 -1.13
CA LYS A 41 -0.45 12.80 -0.72
C LYS A 41 -0.25 13.04 0.78
N LYS A 42 -1.25 12.70 1.60
CA LYS A 42 -1.24 12.81 3.06
C LYS A 42 -1.84 11.56 3.69
N ALA A 43 -1.17 11.02 4.71
CA ALA A 43 -1.76 10.00 5.57
C ALA A 43 -2.96 10.59 6.30
N SER A 44 -4.11 9.90 6.28
CA SER A 44 -5.29 10.36 6.99
C SER A 44 -6.21 9.23 7.43
N ALA A 45 -6.85 9.44 8.59
CA ALA A 45 -7.89 8.55 9.10
C ALA A 45 -9.07 8.40 8.11
N ARG A 46 -9.37 9.46 7.34
CA ARG A 46 -10.39 9.41 6.30
C ARG A 46 -10.05 8.35 5.24
N ASN A 47 -8.81 8.36 4.75
CA ASN A 47 -8.35 7.40 3.75
C ASN A 47 -8.31 5.97 4.31
N MET A 48 -7.98 5.80 5.61
CA MET A 48 -8.09 4.50 6.29
C MET A 48 -9.52 3.96 6.34
N ILE A 49 -10.52 4.81 6.61
CA ILE A 49 -11.92 4.40 6.79
C ILE A 49 -12.66 4.26 5.46
N MET A 50 -12.51 5.25 4.58
CA MET A 50 -13.29 5.32 3.34
C MET A 50 -12.58 4.71 2.13
N GLY A 51 -11.28 4.44 2.24
CA GLY A 51 -10.43 4.02 1.12
C GLY A 51 -10.16 5.15 0.12
N ARG A 52 -9.21 4.90 -0.78
CA ARG A 52 -8.87 5.78 -1.92
C ARG A 52 -8.18 4.97 -3.02
N GLY A 53 -8.69 5.02 -4.26
CA GLY A 53 -8.17 4.14 -5.31
C GLY A 53 -8.56 2.68 -5.06
N HIS A 54 -7.60 1.75 -5.14
CA HIS A 54 -7.83 0.33 -4.89
C HIS A 54 -7.65 -0.02 -3.41
N SER A 55 -8.65 -0.69 -2.82
CA SER A 55 -8.50 -1.34 -1.51
C SER A 55 -8.18 -2.82 -1.72
N VAL A 56 -7.09 -3.30 -1.14
CA VAL A 56 -6.55 -4.65 -1.36
C VAL A 56 -6.23 -5.32 -0.03
N ILE A 57 -6.62 -6.59 0.09
CA ILE A 57 -6.19 -7.47 1.18
C ILE A 57 -5.34 -8.57 0.53
N ALA A 58 -4.09 -8.67 0.97
CA ALA A 58 -3.21 -9.78 0.64
C ALA A 58 -3.07 -10.69 1.87
N GLU A 59 -3.10 -12.00 1.65
CA GLU A 59 -3.05 -12.98 2.72
C GLU A 59 -2.28 -14.22 2.27
N THR A 60 -1.52 -14.82 3.19
CA THR A 60 -0.85 -16.10 2.98
C THR A 60 -0.67 -16.84 4.29
N THR A 61 -0.45 -18.14 4.22
CA THR A 61 -0.15 -19.01 5.36
C THR A 61 1.20 -19.65 5.15
N ILE A 62 2.07 -19.57 6.15
CA ILE A 62 3.42 -20.17 6.11
C ILE A 62 3.56 -21.16 7.26
N THR A 63 4.01 -22.37 6.93
CA THR A 63 4.16 -23.43 7.92
C THR A 63 5.30 -23.16 8.90
N ASN A 64 5.21 -23.73 10.10
CA ASN A 64 6.25 -23.64 11.12
C ASN A 64 7.63 -24.07 10.61
N SER A 65 7.66 -25.10 9.75
CA SER A 65 8.88 -25.61 9.15
C SER A 65 9.59 -24.56 8.28
N VAL A 66 8.83 -23.80 7.50
CA VAL A 66 9.36 -22.73 6.62
C VAL A 66 9.76 -21.52 7.44
N ILE A 67 8.98 -21.13 8.45
CA ILE A 67 9.31 -20.03 9.36
C ILE A 67 10.68 -20.27 10.02
N ARG A 68 10.90 -21.46 10.60
CA ARG A 68 12.19 -21.79 11.22
C ARG A 68 13.33 -21.91 10.21
N ARG A 69 13.10 -22.59 9.09
CA ARG A 69 14.17 -22.91 8.13
C ARG A 69 14.57 -21.72 7.26
N ILE A 70 13.62 -20.91 6.81
CA ILE A 70 13.83 -19.83 5.84
C ILE A 70 13.81 -18.48 6.53
N LEU A 71 12.77 -18.17 7.30
CA LEU A 71 12.62 -16.87 7.97
C LEU A 71 13.49 -16.73 9.23
N LYS A 72 14.07 -17.85 9.69
CA LYS A 72 14.96 -17.93 10.86
C LYS A 72 14.35 -17.32 12.13
N ALA A 73 13.03 -17.40 12.25
CA ALA A 73 12.27 -16.81 13.34
C ALA A 73 11.58 -17.87 14.20
N ASP A 74 11.21 -17.45 15.41
CA ASP A 74 10.43 -18.25 16.35
C ASP A 74 9.00 -17.74 16.47
N MET A 75 8.07 -18.68 16.55
CA MET A 75 6.63 -18.42 16.63
C MET A 75 6.24 -17.64 17.88
N SER A 76 6.84 -17.97 19.02
CA SER A 76 6.50 -17.34 20.30
C SER A 76 6.90 -15.87 20.33
N GLU A 77 8.04 -15.51 19.70
CA GLU A 77 8.45 -14.11 19.58
C GLU A 77 7.60 -13.35 18.55
N MET A 78 7.19 -13.99 17.45
CA MET A 78 6.23 -13.42 16.50
C MET A 78 4.88 -13.09 17.17
N GLU A 79 4.32 -14.02 17.94
CA GLU A 79 3.06 -13.82 18.68
C GLU A 79 3.17 -12.69 19.71
N LYS A 80 4.28 -12.67 20.46
CA LYS A 80 4.57 -11.62 21.44
C LYS A 80 4.64 -10.25 20.76
N MET A 81 5.32 -10.15 19.63
CA MET A 81 5.41 -8.91 18.85
C MET A 81 4.04 -8.49 18.31
N GLN A 82 3.24 -9.43 17.79
CA GLN A 82 1.88 -9.17 17.31
C GLN A 82 0.96 -8.64 18.42
N ARG A 83 1.12 -9.13 19.66
CA ARG A 83 0.31 -8.72 20.81
C ARG A 83 0.59 -7.27 21.24
N VAL A 84 1.85 -6.84 21.21
CA VAL A 84 2.24 -5.51 21.72
C VAL A 84 2.40 -4.46 20.62
N GLY A 85 2.74 -4.88 19.40
CA GLY A 85 3.04 -4.01 18.26
C GLY A 85 1.93 -3.02 17.95
N PRO A 86 0.67 -3.46 17.73
CA PRO A 86 -0.44 -2.55 17.44
C PRO A 86 -0.65 -1.48 18.51
N THR A 87 -0.51 -1.84 19.79
CA THR A 87 -0.61 -0.89 20.90
C THR A 87 0.50 0.16 20.84
N ILE A 88 1.75 -0.26 20.63
CA ILE A 88 2.91 0.63 20.55
C ILE A 88 2.78 1.57 19.34
N THR A 89 2.46 1.03 18.16
CA THR A 89 2.27 1.81 16.94
C THR A 89 1.16 2.85 17.10
N ARG A 90 0.06 2.48 17.76
CA ARG A 90 -1.05 3.40 18.03
C ARG A 90 -0.69 4.49 19.02
N LEU A 91 0.08 4.18 20.07
CA LEU A 91 0.58 5.15 21.05
C LEU A 91 1.52 6.18 20.40
N ALA A 92 2.30 5.76 19.40
CA ALA A 92 3.14 6.66 18.61
C ALA A 92 2.36 7.59 17.66
N GLY A 93 1.03 7.44 17.55
CA GLY A 93 0.21 8.26 16.66
C GLY A 93 0.36 7.91 15.18
N THR A 94 0.83 6.70 14.86
CA THR A 94 0.92 6.24 13.47
C THR A 94 -0.46 5.84 12.95
N GLU A 95 -0.79 6.26 11.72
CA GLU A 95 -2.00 5.85 11.03
C GLU A 95 -1.83 4.45 10.42
N GLY A 96 -2.55 3.48 10.95
CA GLY A 96 -2.37 2.06 10.62
C GLY A 96 -1.44 1.33 11.57
N CYS A 97 -1.17 0.06 11.27
CA CYS A 97 -0.26 -0.80 12.01
C CYS A 97 0.55 -1.64 11.02
N HIS A 98 1.77 -1.21 10.72
CA HIS A 98 2.65 -1.85 9.74
C HIS A 98 4.10 -1.52 10.04
N LEU A 99 5.03 -2.15 9.32
CA LEU A 99 6.46 -1.88 9.47
C LEU A 99 6.94 -0.87 8.42
N HIS A 100 7.11 -1.28 7.17
CA HIS A 100 7.75 -0.48 6.11
C HIS A 100 7.10 -0.66 4.73
N ILE A 101 5.76 -0.63 4.68
CA ILE A 101 4.97 -0.54 3.45
C ILE A 101 5.57 0.50 2.46
N SER A 102 6.00 1.65 2.99
CA SER A 102 6.59 2.73 2.21
C SER A 102 7.80 2.29 1.36
N ASN A 103 8.63 1.36 1.84
CA ASN A 103 9.79 0.87 1.09
C ASN A 103 9.36 0.10 -0.16
N ALA A 104 8.42 -0.84 -0.02
CA ALA A 104 7.89 -1.61 -1.14
C ALA A 104 7.21 -0.70 -2.17
N LEU A 105 6.31 0.18 -1.70
CA LEU A 105 5.57 1.08 -2.56
C LEU A 105 6.51 2.03 -3.31
N THR A 106 7.47 2.67 -2.63
CA THR A 106 8.41 3.59 -3.27
C THR A 106 9.18 2.91 -4.40
N ALA A 107 9.73 1.72 -4.13
CA ALA A 107 10.48 0.96 -5.13
C ALA A 107 9.62 0.60 -6.35
N ILE A 108 8.43 0.05 -6.12
CA ILE A 108 7.54 -0.38 -7.21
C ILE A 108 6.98 0.83 -7.98
N TYR A 109 6.68 1.94 -7.28
CA TYR A 109 6.11 3.15 -7.89
C TYR A 109 7.11 3.80 -8.84
N LEU A 110 8.36 3.93 -8.42
CA LEU A 110 9.46 4.41 -9.27
C LEU A 110 9.67 3.49 -10.49
N ALA A 111 9.67 2.17 -10.27
CA ALA A 111 9.89 1.20 -11.33
C ALA A 111 8.74 1.16 -12.37
N THR A 112 7.51 1.40 -11.94
CA THR A 112 6.31 1.23 -12.80
C THR A 112 5.67 2.56 -13.22
N GLY A 113 6.27 3.70 -12.86
CA GLY A 113 5.84 5.03 -13.32
C GLY A 113 4.59 5.57 -12.62
N GLN A 114 4.39 5.19 -11.37
CA GLN A 114 3.34 5.74 -10.51
C GLN A 114 3.77 7.10 -9.94
N ASP A 115 2.82 7.88 -9.43
CA ASP A 115 3.15 9.09 -8.67
C ASP A 115 3.74 8.71 -7.31
N THR A 116 5.06 8.85 -7.18
CA THR A 116 5.79 8.44 -5.96
C THR A 116 5.42 9.29 -4.74
N ALA A 117 4.93 10.52 -4.93
CA ALA A 117 4.43 11.32 -3.80
C ALA A 117 3.19 10.69 -3.15
N CYS A 118 2.45 9.85 -3.90
CA CYS A 118 1.30 9.13 -3.35
C CYS A 118 1.73 8.08 -2.30
N VAL A 119 3.02 7.72 -2.17
CA VAL A 119 3.49 6.89 -1.05
C VAL A 119 3.04 7.48 0.29
N ALA A 120 3.02 8.81 0.44
CA ALA A 120 2.59 9.48 1.67
C ALA A 120 1.14 9.18 2.11
N GLU A 121 0.25 8.84 1.18
CA GLU A 121 -1.15 8.45 1.47
C GLU A 121 -1.42 6.95 1.30
N ASN A 122 -0.58 6.24 0.52
CA ASN A 122 -0.75 4.85 0.14
C ASN A 122 -0.04 3.92 1.14
N ALA A 123 1.00 4.42 1.81
CA ALA A 123 1.78 3.68 2.81
C ALA A 123 1.12 3.72 4.20
N ILE A 124 -0.19 3.51 4.23
CA ILE A 124 -0.99 3.29 5.44
C ILE A 124 -1.71 1.96 5.28
N GLY A 125 -1.79 1.17 6.34
CA GLY A 125 -2.34 -0.17 6.26
C GLY A 125 -2.33 -0.91 7.58
N HIS A 126 -2.87 -2.13 7.58
CA HIS A 126 -2.83 -3.03 8.74
C HIS A 126 -2.19 -4.36 8.35
N TYR A 127 -1.01 -4.61 8.88
CA TYR A 127 -0.31 -5.88 8.90
C TYR A 127 -0.67 -6.62 10.19
N GLN A 128 -1.07 -7.88 10.05
CA GLN A 128 -1.49 -8.73 11.16
C GLN A 128 -1.02 -10.16 10.93
N THR A 129 -0.71 -10.82 12.04
CA THR A 129 -0.42 -12.25 12.09
C THR A 129 -1.42 -12.96 12.98
N GLU A 130 -1.77 -14.18 12.61
CA GLU A 130 -2.66 -15.07 13.35
C GLU A 130 -2.02 -16.46 13.42
N PRO A 131 -1.73 -16.99 14.62
CA PRO A 131 -1.21 -18.34 14.75
C PRO A 131 -2.30 -19.35 14.38
N ILE A 132 -1.89 -20.42 13.70
CA ILE A 132 -2.74 -21.55 13.33
C ILE A 132 -2.04 -22.87 13.69
N ASP A 133 -2.75 -23.99 13.64
CA ASP A 133 -2.26 -25.31 14.11
C ASP A 133 -0.84 -25.68 13.61
N ASP A 134 -0.53 -25.47 12.33
CA ASP A 134 0.81 -25.66 11.76
C ASP A 134 1.33 -24.44 10.99
N GLY A 135 1.35 -23.28 11.64
CA GLY A 135 2.03 -22.11 11.07
C GLY A 135 1.46 -20.77 11.50
N VAL A 136 1.71 -19.77 10.67
CA VAL A 136 1.17 -18.42 10.83
C VAL A 136 0.46 -18.01 9.57
N LYS A 137 -0.71 -17.42 9.75
CA LYS A 137 -1.42 -16.68 8.75
C LYS A 137 -0.99 -15.22 8.80
N PHE A 138 -0.53 -14.69 7.68
CA PHE A 138 -0.08 -13.32 7.51
C PHE A 138 -1.07 -12.56 6.64
N ARG A 139 -1.47 -11.36 7.06
CA ARG A 139 -2.40 -10.51 6.32
C ARG A 139 -1.89 -9.08 6.26
N LEU A 140 -2.01 -8.47 5.09
CA LEU A 140 -1.81 -7.04 4.88
C LEU A 140 -3.05 -6.43 4.23
N THR A 141 -3.62 -5.43 4.87
CA THR A 141 -4.73 -4.63 4.34
C THR A 141 -4.24 -3.25 3.94
N LEU A 142 -4.39 -2.91 2.66
CA LEU A 142 -4.02 -1.63 2.05
C LEU A 142 -5.29 -0.95 1.52
N PRO A 143 -5.87 0.02 2.25
CA PRO A 143 -7.13 0.63 1.84
C PRO A 143 -6.99 1.63 0.68
N THR A 144 -5.78 2.11 0.38
CA THR A 144 -5.57 3.38 -0.33
C THR A 144 -4.62 3.32 -1.53
N LEU A 145 -4.62 2.24 -2.32
CA LEU A 145 -3.73 2.11 -3.49
C LEU A 145 -4.19 2.93 -4.71
N THR A 146 -3.77 4.19 -4.78
CA THR A 146 -3.96 5.10 -5.92
C THR A 146 -2.92 4.81 -7.02
N VAL A 147 -3.14 3.76 -7.81
CA VAL A 147 -2.22 3.32 -8.89
C VAL A 147 -2.90 3.21 -10.25
N GLY A 148 -2.12 3.30 -11.31
CA GLY A 148 -2.59 3.24 -12.69
C GLY A 148 -1.62 2.55 -13.64
N THR A 149 -2.16 2.11 -14.77
CA THR A 149 -1.40 1.49 -15.88
C THR A 149 -1.52 2.30 -17.17
N VAL A 150 -2.27 3.40 -17.14
CA VAL A 150 -2.34 4.41 -18.21
C VAL A 150 -2.21 5.82 -17.63
N GLY A 151 -1.58 6.72 -18.38
CA GLY A 151 -1.39 8.13 -17.99
C GLY A 151 -0.16 8.37 -17.08
N GLY A 152 0.17 9.64 -16.84
CA GLY A 152 1.31 10.02 -16.00
C GLY A 152 2.64 9.40 -16.45
N GLY A 153 3.44 8.94 -15.48
CA GLY A 153 4.76 8.34 -15.70
C GLY A 153 4.74 6.97 -16.40
N THR A 154 3.59 6.28 -16.43
CA THR A 154 3.44 4.97 -17.08
C THR A 154 3.69 5.00 -18.60
N ARG A 155 3.70 6.20 -19.20
CA ARG A 155 3.95 6.42 -20.64
C ARG A 155 5.44 6.38 -21.00
N LEU A 156 6.33 6.59 -20.02
CA LEU A 156 7.77 6.58 -20.23
C LEU A 156 8.23 5.15 -20.60
N LEU A 157 9.14 5.05 -21.57
CA LEU A 157 9.54 3.76 -22.15
C LEU A 157 10.01 2.73 -21.10
N PRO A 158 10.90 3.07 -20.13
CA PRO A 158 11.36 2.11 -19.14
C PRO A 158 10.23 1.61 -18.23
N GLN A 159 9.42 2.52 -17.70
CA GLN A 159 8.29 2.21 -16.82
C GLN A 159 7.23 1.35 -17.52
N LYS A 160 6.96 1.64 -18.80
CA LYS A 160 6.07 0.84 -19.63
C LYS A 160 6.59 -0.58 -19.85
N GLN A 161 7.90 -0.76 -20.02
CA GLN A 161 8.50 -2.09 -20.12
C GLN A 161 8.35 -2.89 -18.82
N ASN A 162 8.51 -2.25 -17.67
CA ASN A 162 8.29 -2.88 -16.37
C ASN A 162 6.82 -3.27 -16.15
N LEU A 163 5.87 -2.41 -16.56
CA LEU A 163 4.46 -2.77 -16.56
C LEU A 163 4.17 -3.97 -17.47
N LYS A 164 4.82 -4.05 -18.63
CA LYS A 164 4.71 -5.21 -19.53
C LYS A 164 5.30 -6.48 -18.93
N LEU A 165 6.43 -6.39 -18.22
CA LEU A 165 7.03 -7.51 -17.49
C LEU A 165 6.06 -8.08 -16.45
N LEU A 166 5.32 -7.23 -15.76
CA LEU A 166 4.27 -7.63 -14.80
C LEU A 166 2.96 -8.07 -15.49
N GLY A 167 2.87 -7.94 -16.81
CA GLY A 167 1.66 -8.18 -17.60
C GLY A 167 0.51 -7.23 -17.22
N CYS A 168 0.84 -5.97 -16.91
CA CYS A 168 -0.06 -4.90 -16.53
C CYS A 168 -0.08 -3.76 -17.57
N ASP A 169 0.50 -3.94 -18.75
CA ASP A 169 0.52 -2.92 -19.81
C ASP A 169 -0.79 -2.86 -20.63
N LYS A 170 -1.62 -3.91 -20.55
CA LYS A 170 -2.86 -4.07 -21.31
C LYS A 170 -3.93 -4.80 -20.50
N GLY A 171 -5.19 -4.63 -20.91
CA GLY A 171 -6.34 -5.34 -20.36
C GLY A 171 -7.32 -4.43 -19.64
N LYS A 172 -8.57 -4.89 -19.47
CA LYS A 172 -9.66 -4.10 -18.88
C LYS A 172 -9.42 -3.75 -17.41
N HIS A 173 -8.63 -4.55 -16.69
CA HIS A 173 -8.40 -4.43 -15.25
C HIS A 173 -6.91 -4.44 -14.89
N SER A 174 -6.07 -3.86 -15.76
CA SER A 174 -4.62 -3.87 -15.57
C SER A 174 -4.17 -3.07 -14.35
N SER A 175 -4.85 -1.97 -13.99
CA SER A 175 -4.60 -1.25 -12.74
C SER A 175 -4.89 -2.10 -11.49
N LYS A 176 -6.02 -2.83 -11.51
CA LYS A 176 -6.39 -3.76 -10.43
C LYS A 176 -5.34 -4.87 -10.26
N LYS A 177 -4.90 -5.49 -11.36
CA LYS A 177 -3.83 -6.49 -11.34
C LYS A 177 -2.52 -5.92 -10.77
N LEU A 178 -2.16 -4.69 -11.14
CA LEU A 178 -0.99 -4.02 -10.58
C LEU A 178 -1.13 -3.81 -9.06
N ALA A 179 -2.30 -3.38 -8.59
CA ALA A 179 -2.57 -3.22 -7.17
C ALA A 179 -2.46 -4.54 -6.38
N GLU A 180 -2.93 -5.66 -6.96
CA GLU A 180 -2.77 -7.00 -6.38
C GLU A 180 -1.28 -7.41 -6.28
N ILE A 181 -0.49 -7.16 -7.34
CA ILE A 181 0.96 -7.44 -7.34
C ILE A 181 1.69 -6.59 -6.30
N ILE A 182 1.36 -5.30 -6.19
CA ILE A 182 1.92 -4.40 -5.18
C ILE A 182 1.61 -4.93 -3.79
N ALA A 183 0.34 -5.24 -3.49
CA ALA A 183 -0.06 -5.73 -2.17
C ALA A 183 0.63 -7.05 -1.79
N ALA A 184 0.72 -8.00 -2.72
CA ALA A 184 1.41 -9.27 -2.49
C ALA A 184 2.92 -9.07 -2.25
N SER A 185 3.56 -8.20 -3.04
CA SER A 185 4.99 -7.89 -2.90
C SER A 185 5.28 -7.18 -1.58
N THR A 186 4.41 -6.26 -1.18
CA THR A 186 4.50 -5.56 0.11
C THR A 186 4.27 -6.51 1.28
N LEU A 187 3.30 -7.44 1.20
CA LEU A 187 3.10 -8.47 2.22
C LEU A 187 4.36 -9.34 2.38
N ALA A 188 4.98 -9.77 1.28
CA ALA A 188 6.21 -10.54 1.34
C ALA A 188 7.36 -9.77 2.03
N LEU A 189 7.45 -8.46 1.78
CA LEU A 189 8.44 -7.60 2.42
C LEU A 189 8.16 -7.44 3.94
N GLU A 190 6.90 -7.19 4.33
CA GLU A 190 6.48 -7.12 5.73
C GLU A 190 6.77 -8.43 6.48
N ILE A 191 6.47 -9.59 5.87
CA ILE A 191 6.78 -10.91 6.45
C ILE A 191 8.29 -11.04 6.70
N SER A 192 9.10 -10.66 5.73
CA SER A 192 10.56 -10.71 5.84
C SER A 192 11.07 -9.83 6.98
N LEU A 193 10.60 -8.59 7.07
CA LEU A 193 11.06 -7.68 8.13
C LEU A 193 10.53 -8.08 9.51
N PHE A 194 9.25 -8.42 9.61
CA PHE A 194 8.64 -8.89 10.86
C PHE A 194 9.42 -10.08 11.42
N SER A 195 9.80 -11.02 10.56
CA SER A 195 10.62 -12.18 10.94
C SER A 195 12.03 -11.82 11.38
N ALA A 196 12.67 -10.84 10.73
CA ALA A 196 14.00 -10.37 11.10
C ALA A 196 14.00 -9.64 12.46
N ILE A 197 12.95 -8.87 12.75
CA ILE A 197 12.77 -8.20 14.04
C ILE A 197 12.50 -9.25 15.13
N ALA A 198 11.61 -10.21 14.87
CA ALA A 198 11.26 -11.26 15.83
C ALA A 198 12.45 -12.19 16.17
N SER A 199 13.44 -12.31 15.27
CA SER A 199 14.63 -13.16 15.48
C SER A 199 15.87 -12.41 16.00
N ASP A 200 15.77 -11.10 16.30
CA ASP A 200 16.90 -10.22 16.66
C ASP A 200 18.06 -10.23 15.61
N THR A 201 17.74 -10.59 14.37
CA THR A 201 18.69 -10.56 13.25
C THR A 201 18.65 -9.25 12.47
N PHE A 202 17.69 -8.38 12.78
CA PHE A 202 17.49 -7.09 12.14
C PHE A 202 18.75 -6.21 12.16
N THR A 203 19.43 -6.09 13.30
CA THR A 203 20.65 -5.28 13.44
C THR A 203 21.80 -5.83 12.60
N LYS A 204 21.97 -7.15 12.54
CA LYS A 204 22.99 -7.81 11.70
C LYS A 204 22.73 -7.64 10.20
N ALA A 205 21.47 -7.72 9.77
CA ALA A 205 21.11 -7.52 8.36
C ALA A 205 21.43 -6.08 7.90
N HIS A 206 21.06 -5.08 8.70
CA HIS A 206 21.39 -3.67 8.43
C HIS A 206 22.90 -3.43 8.37
N MET A 207 23.68 -4.01 9.28
CA MET A 207 25.14 -3.89 9.27
C MET A 207 25.79 -4.56 8.04
N THR A 208 25.21 -5.64 7.54
CA THR A 208 25.80 -6.43 6.45
C THR A 208 25.40 -5.91 5.07
N TYR A 209 24.14 -5.47 4.91
CA TYR A 209 23.56 -5.15 3.60
C TYR A 209 23.10 -3.69 3.46
N GLY A 210 23.16 -2.88 4.52
CA GLY A 210 22.71 -1.48 4.50
C GLY A 210 21.20 -1.30 4.27
N ARG A 211 20.41 -2.35 4.50
CA ARG A 211 18.95 -2.40 4.35
C ARG A 211 18.34 -3.44 5.29
#